data_AF-A0A026W5W8-F1
#
_entry.id   AF-A0A026W5W8-F1
#
_cell.length_a   1.000
_cell.length_b   1.000
_cell.length_c   1.000
_cell.angle_alpha   90.00
_cell.angle_beta   90.00
_cell.angle_gamma   90.00
#
_symmetry.space_group_name_H-M   'P 1'
#
loop_
_entity.id
_entity.type
_entity.pdbx_description
1 polymer ?
#
loop_
_entity_poly.entity_id
_entity_poly.type
_entity_poly.pdbx_seq_one_letter_code
_entity_poly.pdbx_strand_id
1 'polypeptide(L)'
;MDSNAKSAASGSTSLHVAASNGYLEIVKSLMKHGAIYNIKNKEGKIPLDLSKYQSVTDLLQLVEELFKDAKKGNIEIISKLKAVNADEFVAAMYARNDQRNTLLQVTISNKHMNITGEILKMLKMSNQNL
;
A
#
# COMPACT_ATOMS: atom_id res chain seq x y z
N MET A 1 -6.93 3.12 16.87
CA MET A 1 -8.14 2.88 16.07
C MET A 1 -7.81 1.84 15.01
N ASP A 2 -8.69 0.86 14.76
CA ASP A 2 -8.50 -0.06 13.63
C ASP A 2 -8.71 0.71 12.32
N SER A 3 -7.62 0.98 11.58
CA SER A 3 -7.64 1.66 10.28
C SER A 3 -8.43 0.91 9.19
N ASN A 4 -8.93 -0.30 9.49
CA ASN A 4 -9.66 -1.19 8.60
C ASN A 4 -11.11 -1.42 9.02
N ALA A 5 -11.60 -0.71 10.03
CA ALA A 5 -13.00 -0.77 10.44
C ALA A 5 -13.91 -0.47 9.25
N LYS A 6 -14.92 -1.32 9.05
CA LYS A 6 -15.90 -1.21 7.97
C LYS A 6 -17.18 -0.58 8.47
N SER A 7 -17.76 0.33 7.68
CA SER A 7 -19.09 0.89 7.97
C SER A 7 -20.16 -0.20 7.94
N ALA A 8 -21.14 -0.11 8.84
CA ALA A 8 -22.25 -1.07 8.88
C ALA A 8 -23.13 -1.00 7.63
N ALA A 9 -23.25 0.17 7.01
CA ALA A 9 -24.09 0.37 5.82
C ALA A 9 -23.44 -0.22 4.55
N SER A 10 -22.28 0.30 4.13
CA SER A 10 -21.65 -0.03 2.84
C SER A 10 -20.46 -1.00 2.95
N GLY A 11 -19.95 -1.25 4.15
CA GLY A 11 -18.69 -1.98 4.34
C GLY A 11 -17.44 -1.20 3.91
N SER A 12 -17.57 0.10 3.61
CA SER A 12 -16.45 0.96 3.26
C SER A 12 -15.59 1.22 4.50
N THR A 13 -14.27 1.24 4.29
CA THR A 13 -13.28 1.69 5.29
C THR A 13 -12.97 3.18 5.12
N SER A 14 -12.26 3.77 6.08
CA SER A 14 -11.75 5.15 5.93
C SER A 14 -10.92 5.33 4.66
N LEU A 15 -10.20 4.29 4.22
CA LEU A 15 -9.41 4.35 3.00
C LEU A 15 -10.27 4.43 1.73
N HIS A 16 -11.42 3.74 1.68
CA HIS A 16 -12.39 3.89 0.59
C HIS A 16 -12.92 5.32 0.50
N VAL A 17 -13.27 5.91 1.64
CA VAL A 17 -13.81 7.27 1.71
C VAL A 17 -12.74 8.28 1.28
N ALA A 18 -11.53 8.16 1.81
CA ALA A 18 -10.41 9.04 1.44
C ALA A 18 -10.08 8.95 -0.05
N ALA A 19 -10.09 7.74 -0.61
CA ALA A 19 -9.80 7.51 -2.01
C ALA A 19 -10.87 8.12 -2.95
N SER A 20 -12.15 7.90 -2.63
CA SER A 20 -13.28 8.44 -3.39
C SER A 20 -13.32 9.98 -3.42
N ASN A 21 -12.82 10.63 -2.36
CA ASN A 21 -12.81 12.09 -2.23
C ASN A 21 -11.47 12.74 -2.63
N GLY A 22 -10.48 11.95 -3.08
CA GLY A 22 -9.20 12.51 -3.53
C GLY A 22 -8.27 12.98 -2.41
N TYR A 23 -8.50 12.54 -1.17
CA TYR A 23 -7.73 12.95 0.00
C TYR A 23 -6.38 12.22 0.07
N LEU A 24 -5.46 12.56 -0.83
CA LEU A 24 -4.15 11.91 -1.00
C LEU A 24 -3.38 11.80 0.32
N GLU A 25 -3.31 12.87 1.10
CA GLU A 25 -2.56 12.87 2.37
C GLU A 25 -3.22 11.97 3.43
N ILE A 26 -4.55 11.87 3.43
CA ILE A 26 -5.26 10.92 4.29
C ILE A 26 -5.02 9.48 3.81
N VAL A 27 -5.01 9.24 2.49
CA VAL A 27 -4.68 7.94 1.90
C VAL A 27 -3.28 7.49 2.31
N LYS A 28 -2.27 8.35 2.15
CA LYS A 28 -0.88 8.10 2.59
C LYS A 28 -0.81 7.82 4.10
N SER A 29 -1.44 8.66 4.91
CA SER A 29 -1.44 8.51 6.37
C SER A 29 -2.09 7.19 6.82
N LEU A 30 -3.23 6.81 6.23
CA LEU A 30 -3.89 5.54 6.54
C LEU A 30 -3.01 4.34 6.17
N MET A 31 -2.39 4.35 4.99
CA MET A 31 -1.48 3.28 4.55
C MET A 31 -0.22 3.19 5.42
N LYS A 32 0.37 4.34 5.78
CA LYS A 32 1.48 4.43 6.75
C LYS A 32 1.13 3.77 8.10
N HIS A 33 -0.14 3.83 8.52
CA HIS A 33 -0.65 3.18 9.73
C HIS A 33 -1.21 1.76 9.48
N GLY A 34 -0.77 1.09 8.42
CA GLY A 34 -1.10 -0.31 8.17
C GLY A 34 -2.52 -0.56 7.68
N ALA A 35 -3.16 0.42 7.04
CA ALA A 35 -4.42 0.19 6.35
C ALA A 35 -4.28 -0.87 5.24
N ILE A 36 -5.31 -1.68 5.08
CA ILE A 36 -5.41 -2.68 4.02
C ILE A 36 -5.86 -1.99 2.74
N TYR A 37 -4.94 -1.87 1.77
CA TYR A 37 -5.17 -1.04 0.57
C TYR A 37 -6.16 -1.66 -0.42
N ASN A 38 -6.27 -2.99 -0.45
CA ASN A 38 -7.12 -3.76 -1.36
C ASN A 38 -8.33 -4.42 -0.65
N ILE A 39 -8.76 -3.87 0.49
CA ILE A 39 -9.92 -4.39 1.22
C ILE A 39 -11.20 -4.13 0.42
N LYS A 40 -12.04 -5.15 0.24
CA LYS A 40 -13.32 -5.01 -0.48
C LYS A 40 -14.44 -4.50 0.43
N ASN A 41 -15.24 -3.53 -0.04
CA ASN A 41 -16.51 -3.15 0.59
C ASN A 41 -17.63 -4.18 0.28
N LYS A 42 -18.88 -3.91 0.67
CA LYS A 42 -20.01 -4.83 0.40
C LYS A 42 -20.37 -4.95 -1.09
N GLU A 43 -19.97 -4.00 -1.92
CA GLU A 43 -20.14 -4.03 -3.37
C GLU A 43 -18.97 -4.75 -4.07
N GLY A 44 -18.01 -5.29 -3.32
CA GLY A 44 -16.83 -5.97 -3.85
C GLY A 44 -15.76 -5.02 -4.38
N LYS A 45 -15.91 -3.71 -4.19
CA LYS A 45 -15.00 -2.65 -4.65
C LYS A 45 -13.88 -2.43 -3.64
N ILE A 46 -12.66 -2.20 -4.14
CA ILE A 46 -11.51 -1.75 -3.34
C ILE A 46 -11.39 -0.22 -3.39
N PRO A 47 -10.60 0.44 -2.51
CA PRO A 47 -10.38 1.88 -2.56
C PRO A 47 -9.96 2.42 -3.94
N LEU A 48 -9.10 1.69 -4.67
CA LEU A 48 -8.71 2.05 -6.04
C LEU A 48 -9.91 2.13 -6.99
N ASP A 49 -10.87 1.20 -6.89
CA ASP A 49 -12.05 1.17 -7.78
C ASP A 49 -12.98 2.38 -7.56
N LEU A 50 -12.91 3.02 -6.39
CA LEU A 50 -13.71 4.21 -6.06
C LEU A 50 -12.96 5.52 -6.34
N SER A 51 -11.67 5.44 -6.67
CA SER A 51 -10.82 6.63 -6.87
C SER A 51 -11.16 7.33 -8.19
N LYS A 52 -11.33 8.64 -8.13
CA LYS A 52 -11.60 9.51 -9.30
C LYS A 52 -10.49 10.53 -9.55
N TYR A 53 -9.52 10.60 -8.64
CA TYR A 53 -8.47 11.62 -8.63
C TYR A 53 -7.15 10.98 -9.00
N GLN A 54 -6.51 11.50 -10.04
CA GLN A 54 -5.32 10.90 -10.65
C GLN A 54 -4.23 10.60 -9.61
N SER A 55 -3.92 11.53 -8.70
CA SER A 55 -2.89 11.33 -7.69
C SER A 55 -3.17 10.19 -6.71
N VAL A 56 -4.43 9.98 -6.33
CA VAL A 56 -4.84 8.84 -5.49
C VAL A 56 -4.81 7.55 -6.29
N THR A 57 -5.32 7.59 -7.53
CA THR A 57 -5.32 6.45 -8.44
C THR A 57 -3.89 5.96 -8.70
N ASP A 58 -2.95 6.87 -9.00
CA ASP A 58 -1.55 6.56 -9.26
C ASP A 58 -0.89 5.89 -8.06
N LEU A 59 -1.09 6.43 -6.85
CA LEU A 59 -0.52 5.86 -5.63
C LEU A 59 -1.09 4.46 -5.34
N LEU A 60 -2.41 4.28 -5.41
CA LEU A 60 -3.03 2.98 -5.13
C LEU A 60 -2.71 1.94 -6.22
N GLN A 61 -2.61 2.36 -7.48
CA GLN A 61 -2.19 1.52 -8.60
C GLN A 61 -0.73 1.09 -8.44
N LEU A 62 0.17 2.01 -8.06
CA LEU A 62 1.55 1.69 -7.74
C LEU A 62 1.63 0.62 -6.64
N VAL A 63 0.91 0.81 -5.53
CA VAL A 63 0.91 -0.16 -4.42
C VAL A 63 0.42 -1.53 -4.89
N GLU A 64 -0.66 -1.58 -5.67
CA GLU A 64 -1.16 -2.84 -6.25
C GLU A 64 -0.11 -3.54 -7.13
N GLU A 65 0.64 -2.79 -7.92
CA GLU A 65 1.73 -3.33 -8.74
C GLU A 65 2.91 -3.82 -7.90
N LEU A 66 3.32 -3.06 -6.87
CA LEU A 66 4.39 -3.46 -5.96
C LEU A 66 4.06 -4.81 -5.31
N PHE A 67 2.83 -5.01 -4.84
CA PHE A 67 2.42 -6.29 -4.25
C PHE A 67 2.38 -7.45 -5.27
N LYS A 68 1.97 -7.19 -6.52
CA LYS A 68 2.06 -8.18 -7.61
C LYS A 68 3.51 -8.56 -7.92
N ASP A 69 4.38 -7.56 -8.03
CA ASP A 69 5.80 -7.72 -8.31
C ASP A 69 6.51 -8.46 -7.17
N ALA A 70 6.21 -8.11 -5.91
CA ALA A 70 6.70 -8.80 -4.73
C ALA A 70 6.32 -10.28 -4.70
N LYS A 71 5.09 -10.62 -5.10
CA LYS A 71 4.65 -12.03 -5.19
C LYS A 71 5.40 -12.80 -6.28
N LYS A 72 5.63 -12.16 -7.44
CA LYS A 72 6.28 -12.77 -8.61
C LYS A 72 7.81 -12.80 -8.52
N GLY A 73 8.40 -12.03 -7.61
CA GLY A 73 9.85 -11.86 -7.53
C GLY A 73 10.40 -10.91 -8.60
N ASN A 74 9.60 -9.94 -9.06
CA ASN A 74 10.03 -8.95 -10.06
C ASN A 74 10.91 -7.88 -9.41
N ILE A 75 12.14 -7.73 -9.89
CA ILE A 75 13.15 -6.81 -9.34
C ILE A 75 12.84 -5.33 -9.64
N GLU A 76 11.97 -5.04 -10.61
CA GLU A 76 11.56 -3.67 -10.94
C GLU A 76 10.92 -2.93 -9.75
N ILE A 77 10.41 -3.68 -8.76
CA ILE A 77 9.94 -3.15 -7.48
C ILE A 77 10.93 -2.17 -6.84
N ILE A 78 12.23 -2.43 -6.95
CA ILE A 78 13.27 -1.56 -6.38
C ILE A 78 13.36 -0.24 -7.14
N SER A 79 13.26 -0.27 -8.46
CA SER A 79 13.24 0.94 -9.29
C SER A 79 11.99 1.77 -9.03
N LYS A 80 10.81 1.12 -8.93
CA LYS A 80 9.54 1.78 -8.58
C LYS A 80 9.60 2.46 -7.21
N LEU A 81 10.14 1.78 -6.20
CA LEU A 81 10.30 2.34 -4.85
C LEU A 81 11.33 3.48 -4.76
N LYS A 82 12.35 3.50 -5.63
CA LYS A 82 13.32 4.60 -5.70
C LYS A 82 12.78 5.85 -6.41
N ALA A 83 11.77 5.68 -7.27
CA ALA A 83 11.21 6.76 -8.07
C ALA A 83 10.16 7.59 -7.31
N VAL A 84 9.64 7.10 -6.19
CA VAL A 84 8.63 7.79 -5.39
C VAL A 84 9.24 8.74 -4.35
N ASN A 85 8.44 9.71 -3.90
CA ASN A 85 8.82 10.55 -2.77
C ASN A 85 8.77 9.77 -1.43
N ALA A 86 9.30 10.38 -0.37
CA ALA A 86 9.44 9.75 0.93
C ALA A 86 8.08 9.32 1.54
N ASP A 87 7.04 10.13 1.41
CA ASP A 87 5.73 9.82 2.01
C ASP A 87 5.03 8.68 1.28
N GLU A 88 5.14 8.62 -0.05
CA GLU A 88 4.65 7.52 -0.87
C GLU A 88 5.42 6.23 -0.62
N PHE A 89 6.76 6.33 -0.49
CA PHE A 89 7.60 5.20 -0.11
C PHE A 89 7.14 4.60 1.22
N VAL A 90 7.01 5.44 2.26
CA VAL A 90 6.56 5.00 3.59
C VAL A 90 5.14 4.41 3.50
N ALA A 91 4.21 5.09 2.83
CA ALA A 91 2.84 4.58 2.68
C ALA A 91 2.82 3.19 2.02
N ALA A 92 3.54 3.01 0.91
CA ALA A 92 3.61 1.74 0.19
C ALA A 92 4.26 0.61 1.02
N MET A 93 5.30 0.93 1.79
CA MET A 93 6.02 -0.05 2.62
C MET A 93 5.20 -0.57 3.81
N TYR A 94 4.36 0.28 4.39
CA TYR A 94 3.56 -0.06 5.58
C TYR A 94 2.12 -0.46 5.26
N ALA A 95 1.62 -0.19 4.04
CA ALA A 95 0.36 -0.72 3.58
C ALA A 95 0.33 -2.25 3.69
N ARG A 96 -0.87 -2.80 3.92
CA ARG A 96 -1.09 -4.25 3.97
C ARG A 96 -2.02 -4.70 2.86
N ASN A 97 -1.85 -5.92 2.38
CA ASN A 97 -2.86 -6.58 1.56
C ASN A 97 -3.98 -7.19 2.42
N ASP A 98 -4.97 -7.78 1.77
CA ASP A 98 -6.13 -8.47 2.34
C ASP A 98 -5.76 -9.66 3.25
N GLN A 99 -4.57 -10.22 3.05
CA GLN A 99 -3.95 -11.22 3.93
C GLN A 99 -3.22 -10.61 5.14
N ARG A 100 -3.31 -9.28 5.31
CA ARG A 100 -2.64 -8.50 6.36
C ARG A 100 -1.10 -8.54 6.29
N ASN A 101 -0.55 -8.85 5.11
CA ASN A 101 0.89 -8.85 4.89
C ASN A 101 1.35 -7.49 4.34
N THR A 102 2.46 -6.99 4.85
CA THR A 102 3.21 -5.86 4.24
C THR A 102 3.97 -6.32 3.01
N LEU A 103 4.48 -5.37 2.23
CA LEU A 103 5.30 -5.67 1.05
C LEU A 103 6.50 -6.57 1.37
N LEU A 104 7.22 -6.26 2.46
CA LEU A 104 8.35 -7.07 2.95
C LEU A 104 7.93 -8.49 3.36
N GLN A 105 6.77 -8.64 4.00
CA GLN A 105 6.26 -9.96 4.38
C GLN A 105 5.91 -10.79 3.15
N VAL A 106 5.35 -10.16 2.10
CA VAL A 106 5.05 -10.86 0.84
C VAL A 106 6.32 -11.39 0.17
N THR A 107 7.42 -10.63 0.15
CA THR A 107 8.68 -11.12 -0.44
C THR A 107 9.30 -12.25 0.36
N ILE A 108 9.21 -12.20 1.70
CA ILE A 108 9.67 -13.25 2.61
C ILE A 108 8.85 -14.54 2.40
N SER A 109 7.52 -14.44 2.43
CA SER A 109 6.64 -15.62 2.28
C SER A 109 6.81 -16.32 0.94
N ASN A 110 7.18 -15.59 -0.12
CA ASN A 110 7.45 -16.16 -1.45
C ASN A 110 8.94 -16.47 -1.69
N LYS A 111 9.81 -16.34 -0.68
CA LYS A 111 11.25 -16.66 -0.72
C LYS A 111 12.07 -15.85 -1.74
N HIS A 112 11.63 -14.63 -2.07
CA HIS A 112 12.35 -13.72 -2.96
C HIS A 112 13.41 -12.95 -2.19
N MET A 113 14.49 -13.65 -1.80
CA MET A 113 15.51 -13.14 -0.86
C MET A 113 16.35 -11.99 -1.42
N ASN A 114 16.55 -11.94 -2.73
CA ASN A 114 17.20 -10.82 -3.42
C ASN A 114 16.44 -9.51 -3.20
N ILE A 115 15.13 -9.49 -3.46
CA ILE A 115 14.27 -8.33 -3.27
C ILE A 115 14.11 -8.03 -1.79
N THR A 116 13.93 -9.06 -0.96
CA THR A 116 13.80 -8.92 0.50
C THR A 116 15.00 -8.17 1.09
N GLY A 117 16.22 -8.52 0.67
CA GLY A 117 17.44 -7.85 1.14
C GLY A 117 17.49 -6.37 0.75
N GLU A 118 17.11 -6.03 -0.49
CA GLU A 118 17.09 -4.64 -0.95
C GLU A 118 16.01 -3.81 -0.24
N ILE A 119 14.78 -4.32 -0.12
CA ILE A 119 13.70 -3.65 0.61
C ILE A 119 14.10 -3.40 2.07
N LEU A 120 14.74 -4.36 2.73
CA LEU A 120 15.20 -4.21 4.11
C LEU A 120 16.27 -3.13 4.24
N LYS A 121 17.18 -2.99 3.27
CA LYS A 121 18.17 -1.90 3.25
C LYS A 121 17.48 -0.55 3.11
N MET A 122 16.52 -0.42 2.20
CA MET A 122 15.78 0.83 1.99
C MET A 122 15.03 1.27 3.26
N LEU A 123 14.38 0.33 3.97
CA LEU A 123 13.73 0.62 5.26
C LEU A 123 14.70 1.15 6.33
N LYS A 124 15.87 0.53 6.45
CA LYS A 124 16.90 0.97 7.41
C LYS A 124 17.39 2.39 7.11
N MET A 125 17.59 2.71 5.82
CA MET A 125 17.98 4.06 5.40
C MET A 125 16.88 5.08 5.67
N SER A 126 15.61 4.73 5.46
CA SER A 126 14.48 5.65 5.72
C SER A 126 14.29 6.00 7.19
N ASN A 127 14.53 5.05 8.11
CA ASN A 127 14.40 5.28 9.56
C ASN A 127 15.56 6.06 10.18
N GLN A 128 16.66 6.27 9.44
CA GLN A 128 17.80 7.08 9.89
C GLN A 128 17.66 8.56 9.50
N ASN A 129 16.68 8.90 8.67
CA ASN A 129 16.43 10.26 8.15
C ASN A 129 15.17 10.93 8.74
N LEU A 130 14.59 10.34 9.79
CA LEU A 130 13.41 10.79 10.55
C LEU A 130 13.81 11.00 12.01
#